data_AF-L8EZD2-F1
#
_entry.id   AF-L8EZD2-F1
#
_cell.length_a   1.000
_cell.length_b   1.000
_cell.length_c   1.000
_cell.angle_alpha   90.00
_cell.angle_beta   90.00
_cell.angle_gamma   90.00
#
_symmetry.space_group_name_H-M   'P 1'
#
loop_
_entity.id
_entity.type
_entity.pdbx_description
1 polymer ?
#
loop_
_entity_poly.entity_id
_entity_poly.type
_entity_poly.pdbx_seq_one_letter_code
_entity_poly.pdbx_strand_id
1 'polypeptide(L)'
;MAAPITHPDFLAGTTARTPCALQPIRFHASDEDAVDLCLDCPLMLACRQWARQHRAVGVWGAETTAERTAAGCPPETEPEPEDIRPVCGTEAGAQWHRRYDPDGPCPACRNAARSAMRRRNRERDAALGAVWPPRLPEQEQKILEAFAAGMDRAAIGRRFRLKRKTVATYLYRIRRRLRTDEAGLVAAAQAAGLLPAARREFGEAA
;
A
#
# COMPACT_ATOMS: atom_id res chain seq x y z
N MET A 1 -20.43 25.95 2.30
CA MET A 1 -20.53 24.49 2.50
C MET A 1 -20.75 23.88 1.14
N ALA A 2 -19.74 23.23 0.55
CA ALA A 2 -19.90 22.56 -0.74
C ALA A 2 -20.98 21.46 -0.60
N ALA A 3 -21.91 21.41 -1.55
CA ALA A 3 -22.89 20.34 -1.58
C ALA A 3 -22.16 18.99 -1.72
N PRO A 4 -22.57 17.94 -0.98
CA PRO A 4 -21.98 16.63 -1.14
C PRO A 4 -22.11 16.20 -2.62
N ILE A 5 -21.03 15.66 -3.18
CA ILE A 5 -21.04 15.11 -4.53
C ILE A 5 -22.12 14.03 -4.57
N THR A 6 -23.25 14.37 -5.18
CA THR A 6 -24.39 13.47 -5.27
C THR A 6 -24.08 12.48 -6.38
N HIS A 7 -24.00 11.19 -6.05
CA HIS A 7 -23.82 10.17 -7.08
C HIS A 7 -25.10 10.06 -7.92
N PRO A 8 -24.99 9.88 -9.25
CA PRO A 8 -26.16 9.64 -10.08
C PRO A 8 -26.92 8.39 -9.62
N ASP A 9 -28.24 8.50 -9.49
CA ASP A 9 -29.11 7.39 -9.05
C ASP A 9 -28.98 6.13 -9.93
N PHE A 10 -28.67 6.30 -11.22
CA PHE A 10 -28.46 5.17 -12.13
C PHE A 10 -27.22 4.33 -11.80
N LEU A 11 -26.28 4.86 -11.00
CA LEU A 11 -25.17 4.05 -10.47
C LEU A 11 -25.63 3.06 -9.41
N ALA A 12 -26.69 3.36 -8.64
CA ALA A 12 -27.19 2.47 -7.61
C ALA A 12 -27.88 1.22 -8.19
N GLY A 13 -28.42 1.32 -9.41
CA GLY A 13 -29.08 0.22 -10.12
C GLY A 13 -28.16 -0.65 -10.98
N THR A 14 -26.87 -0.32 -11.08
CA THR A 14 -25.95 -1.06 -11.95
C THR A 14 -25.25 -2.20 -11.21
N THR A 15 -25.22 -3.39 -11.82
CA THR A 15 -24.36 -4.50 -11.37
C THR A 15 -22.96 -4.44 -11.97
N ALA A 16 -22.74 -3.52 -12.92
CA ALA A 16 -21.45 -3.35 -13.57
C ALA A 16 -20.42 -2.75 -12.62
N ARG A 17 -19.20 -3.30 -12.61
CA ARG A 17 -18.06 -2.68 -11.94
C ARG A 17 -17.66 -1.43 -12.70
N THR A 18 -18.03 -0.26 -12.19
CA THR A 18 -17.64 1.01 -12.76
C THR A 18 -16.27 1.46 -12.22
N PRO A 19 -15.39 2.00 -13.07
CA PRO A 19 -14.05 2.42 -12.64
C PRO A 19 -14.12 3.58 -11.63
N CYS A 20 -15.13 4.46 -11.74
CA CYS A 20 -15.36 5.54 -10.79
C CYS A 20 -15.78 5.09 -9.39
N ALA A 21 -16.49 3.96 -9.26
CA ALA A 21 -16.78 3.37 -7.94
C ALA A 21 -15.54 2.70 -7.33
N LEU A 22 -14.65 2.15 -8.17
CA LEU A 22 -13.42 1.50 -7.71
C LEU A 22 -12.31 2.49 -7.37
N GLN A 23 -12.27 3.65 -8.04
CA GLN A 23 -11.19 4.64 -7.93
C GLN A 23 -11.70 6.09 -7.91
N PRO A 24 -12.62 6.46 -6.99
CA PRO A 24 -13.32 7.76 -7.03
C PRO A 24 -12.38 8.97 -7.04
N ILE A 25 -11.23 8.88 -6.35
CA ILE A 25 -10.24 9.96 -6.27
C ILE A 25 -9.70 10.36 -7.65
N ARG A 26 -9.55 9.42 -8.61
CA ARG A 26 -9.04 9.75 -9.95
C ARG A 26 -10.01 10.61 -10.75
N PHE A 27 -11.30 10.34 -10.61
CA PHE A 27 -12.35 11.03 -11.36
C PHE A 27 -12.64 12.44 -10.80
N HIS A 28 -12.32 12.71 -9.54
CA HIS A 28 -12.49 14.03 -8.93
C HIS A 28 -11.29 14.97 -9.12
N ALA A 29 -10.12 14.46 -9.47
CA ALA A 29 -8.87 15.23 -9.53
C ALA A 29 -8.57 15.87 -10.91
N SER A 30 -9.51 15.80 -11.86
CA SER A 30 -9.26 16.18 -13.27
C SER A 30 -8.05 15.45 -13.87
N ASP A 31 -7.84 14.19 -13.47
CA ASP A 31 -6.74 13.35 -13.93
C ASP A 31 -7.02 12.87 -15.36
N GLU A 32 -6.15 13.18 -16.32
CA GLU A 32 -6.31 12.77 -17.72
C GLU A 32 -6.34 11.23 -17.85
N ASP A 33 -5.64 10.51 -16.96
CA ASP A 33 -5.68 9.04 -16.91
C ASP A 33 -7.09 8.49 -16.59
N ALA A 34 -7.98 9.31 -16.02
CA ALA A 34 -9.36 8.91 -15.76
C ALA A 34 -10.23 8.93 -17.03
N VAL A 35 -9.82 9.66 -18.08
CA VAL A 35 -10.53 9.70 -19.36
C VAL A 35 -10.49 8.33 -20.01
N ASP A 36 -9.30 7.72 -20.08
CA ASP A 36 -9.10 6.39 -20.68
C ASP A 36 -9.94 5.32 -19.98
N LEU A 37 -10.00 5.35 -18.64
CA LEU A 37 -10.81 4.42 -17.86
C LEU A 37 -12.32 4.55 -18.16
N CYS A 38 -12.78 5.74 -18.56
CA CYS A 38 -14.17 5.96 -18.90
C CYS A 38 -14.54 5.42 -20.29
N LEU A 39 -13.61 5.30 -21.24
CA LEU A 39 -13.91 4.91 -22.63
C LEU A 39 -14.52 3.51 -22.72
N ASP A 40 -14.11 2.61 -21.83
CA ASP A 40 -14.62 1.22 -21.77
C ASP A 40 -15.83 1.05 -20.83
N CYS A 41 -16.29 2.13 -20.18
CA CYS A 41 -17.36 2.04 -19.20
C CYS A 41 -18.74 1.97 -19.89
N PRO A 42 -19.60 0.97 -19.59
CA PRO A 42 -20.93 0.87 -20.20
C PRO A 42 -21.86 2.03 -19.84
N LEU A 43 -21.53 2.78 -18.78
CA LEU A 43 -22.28 3.96 -18.34
C LEU A 43 -21.66 5.28 -18.81
N MET A 44 -20.67 5.25 -19.71
CA MET A 44 -19.94 6.44 -20.15
C MET A 44 -20.89 7.56 -20.60
N LEU A 45 -21.82 7.27 -21.52
CA LEU A 45 -22.75 8.28 -22.05
C LEU A 45 -23.71 8.82 -20.98
N ALA A 46 -24.25 7.94 -20.13
CA ALA A 46 -25.14 8.33 -19.04
C ALA A 46 -24.42 9.24 -18.03
N CYS A 47 -23.20 8.88 -17.65
CA CYS A 47 -22.33 9.70 -16.79
C CYS A 47 -22.04 11.07 -17.40
N ARG A 48 -21.70 11.12 -18.69
CA ARG A 48 -21.42 12.39 -19.39
C ARG A 48 -22.65 13.30 -19.41
N GLN A 49 -23.80 12.75 -19.78
CA GLN A 49 -25.06 13.51 -19.86
C GLN A 49 -25.47 14.04 -18.49
N TRP A 50 -25.42 13.19 -17.46
CA TRP A 50 -25.74 13.58 -16.09
C TRP A 50 -24.82 14.69 -15.59
N ALA A 51 -23.51 14.58 -15.86
CA ALA A 51 -22.53 15.57 -15.42
C ALA A 51 -22.74 16.94 -16.07
N ARG A 52 -23.16 16.98 -17.35
CA ARG A 52 -23.54 18.24 -18.01
C ARG A 52 -24.81 18.85 -17.40
N GLN A 53 -25.83 18.04 -17.11
CA GLN A 53 -27.10 18.50 -16.53
C GLN A 53 -26.92 19.05 -15.10
N HIS A 54 -26.09 18.39 -14.30
CA HIS A 54 -25.86 18.74 -12.89
C HIS A 54 -24.60 19.57 -12.69
N ARG A 55 -23.97 20.00 -13.79
CA ARG A 55 -22.73 20.80 -13.78
C ARG A 55 -21.67 20.22 -12.83
N ALA A 56 -21.50 18.90 -12.87
CA ALA A 56 -20.60 18.18 -11.99
C ALA A 56 -19.13 18.51 -12.30
N VAL A 57 -18.26 18.36 -11.29
CA VAL A 57 -16.82 18.61 -11.41
C VAL A 57 -16.06 17.30 -11.59
N GLY A 58 -14.96 17.33 -12.35
CA GLY A 58 -14.08 16.20 -12.58
C GLY A 58 -14.27 15.54 -13.94
N VAL A 59 -13.78 14.31 -14.10
CA VAL A 59 -13.91 13.51 -15.31
C VAL A 59 -15.18 12.66 -15.25
N TRP A 60 -16.08 12.85 -16.21
CA TRP A 60 -17.36 12.14 -16.29
C TRP A 60 -17.61 11.63 -17.70
N GLY A 61 -17.64 10.31 -17.86
CA GLY A 61 -17.91 9.71 -19.17
C GLY A 61 -16.89 10.12 -20.23
N ALA A 62 -15.61 10.09 -19.87
CA ALA A 62 -14.48 10.49 -20.70
C ALA A 62 -14.55 11.96 -21.15
N GLU A 63 -15.12 12.81 -20.29
CA GLU A 63 -15.20 14.25 -20.52
C GLU A 63 -14.67 14.99 -19.29
N THR A 64 -13.63 15.79 -19.49
CA THR A 64 -13.03 16.65 -18.47
C THR A 64 -13.91 17.88 -18.19
N THR A 65 -13.63 18.58 -17.08
CA THR A 65 -14.29 19.85 -16.77
C THR A 65 -14.03 20.90 -17.86
N ALA A 66 -12.82 20.93 -18.44
CA ALA A 66 -12.45 21.87 -19.50
C ALA A 66 -13.26 21.61 -20.78
N GLU A 67 -13.39 20.36 -21.20
CA GLU A 67 -14.20 19.97 -22.37
C GLU A 67 -15.68 20.28 -22.17
N ARG A 68 -16.23 19.98 -20.97
CA ARG A 68 -17.60 20.38 -20.63
C ARG A 68 -17.82 21.89 -20.70
N THR A 69 -16.85 22.66 -20.22
CA THR A 69 -16.89 24.12 -20.25
C THR A 69 -16.88 24.64 -21.69
N ALA A 70 -16.01 24.10 -22.54
CA ALA A 70 -15.97 24.41 -23.97
C ALA A 70 -17.28 24.05 -24.70
N ALA A 71 -17.98 23.01 -24.24
CA ALA A 71 -19.30 22.62 -24.73
C ALA A 71 -20.47 23.46 -24.15
N GLY A 72 -20.19 24.53 -23.40
CA GLY A 72 -21.21 25.43 -22.84
C GLY A 72 -21.86 24.90 -21.55
N CYS A 73 -21.26 23.89 -20.90
CA CYS A 73 -21.73 23.28 -19.67
C CYS A 73 -20.69 23.45 -18.53
N PRO A 74 -20.37 24.69 -18.10
CA PRO A 74 -19.41 24.90 -17.01
C PRO A 74 -19.92 24.31 -15.69
N PRO A 75 -19.02 23.88 -14.77
CA PRO A 75 -19.42 23.43 -13.44
C PRO A 75 -20.11 24.54 -12.64
N GLU A 76 -20.99 24.19 -11.70
CA GLU A 76 -21.76 25.17 -10.92
C GLU A 76 -20.87 25.93 -9.92
N THR A 77 -19.85 25.25 -9.39
CA THR A 77 -18.74 25.84 -8.64
C THR A 77 -17.51 24.99 -8.91
N GLU A 78 -16.40 25.60 -9.34
CA GLU A 78 -15.11 24.93 -9.23
C GLU A 78 -14.84 24.72 -7.73
N PRO A 79 -14.61 23.49 -7.26
CA PRO A 79 -14.21 23.27 -5.89
C PRO A 79 -12.84 23.90 -5.77
N GLU A 80 -12.70 24.81 -4.81
CA GLU A 80 -11.39 25.33 -4.49
C GLU A 80 -10.51 24.13 -4.08
N PRO A 81 -9.20 24.11 -4.40
CA PRO A 81 -8.31 23.01 -4.00
C PRO A 81 -8.39 22.67 -2.50
N GLU A 82 -8.79 23.66 -1.71
CA GLU A 82 -9.08 23.60 -0.28
C GLU A 82 -10.24 22.65 0.06
N ASP A 83 -11.25 22.55 -0.81
CA ASP A 83 -12.42 21.66 -0.65
C ASP A 83 -12.08 20.17 -0.89
N ILE A 84 -10.96 19.88 -1.56
CA ILE A 84 -10.49 18.50 -1.85
C ILE A 84 -9.51 17.99 -0.78
N ARG A 85 -9.10 18.85 0.16
CA ARG A 85 -8.13 18.49 1.20
C ARG A 85 -8.70 17.43 2.14
N PRO A 86 -8.10 16.22 2.24
CA PRO A 86 -8.55 15.22 3.19
C PRO A 86 -8.37 15.71 4.63
N VAL A 87 -9.26 15.27 5.53
CA VAL A 87 -9.21 15.60 6.95
C VAL A 87 -7.84 15.27 7.54
N CYS A 88 -7.23 16.23 8.25
CA CYS A 88 -5.97 16.03 8.95
C CYS A 88 -6.08 14.91 10.00
N GLY A 89 -4.97 14.24 10.27
CA GLY A 89 -4.99 13.07 11.17
C GLY A 89 -5.43 11.77 10.51
N THR A 90 -5.60 11.76 9.18
CA THR A 90 -5.83 10.55 8.39
C THR A 90 -4.59 10.18 7.56
N GLU A 91 -4.54 8.94 7.06
CA GLU A 91 -3.48 8.52 6.13
C GLU A 91 -3.56 9.29 4.81
N ALA A 92 -4.78 9.53 4.30
CA ALA A 92 -5.02 10.34 3.10
C ALA A 92 -4.53 11.78 3.29
N GLY A 93 -4.82 12.40 4.44
CA GLY A 93 -4.31 13.73 4.77
C GLY A 93 -2.78 13.77 4.80
N ALA A 94 -2.14 12.75 5.36
CA ALA A 94 -0.68 12.64 5.36
C ALA A 94 -0.07 12.50 3.96
N GLN A 95 -0.74 11.79 3.05
CA GLN A 95 -0.32 11.66 1.65
C GLN A 95 -0.51 12.98 0.91
N TRP A 96 -1.64 13.66 1.12
CA TRP A 96 -1.92 14.98 0.54
C TRP A 96 -0.84 16.00 0.94
N HIS A 97 -0.51 16.11 2.24
CA HIS A 97 0.55 17.00 2.69
C HIS A 97 1.90 16.73 2.02
N ARG A 98 2.28 15.45 1.83
CA ARG A 98 3.55 15.14 1.16
C ARG A 98 3.59 15.59 -0.31
N ARG A 99 2.42 15.67 -0.95
CA ARG A 99 2.29 16.03 -2.36
C ARG A 99 2.18 17.54 -2.56
N TYR A 100 1.48 18.23 -1.67
CA TYR A 100 1.05 19.61 -1.90
C TYR A 100 1.52 20.61 -0.83
N ASP A 101 2.04 20.17 0.31
CA ASP A 101 2.48 21.06 1.40
C ASP A 101 4.02 21.11 1.45
N PRO A 102 4.65 22.27 1.21
CA PRO A 102 6.11 22.40 1.24
C PRO A 102 6.70 22.14 2.64
N ASP A 103 5.95 22.39 3.71
CA ASP A 103 6.37 22.13 5.09
C ASP A 103 6.17 20.66 5.50
N GLY A 104 5.52 19.87 4.62
CA GLY A 104 5.24 18.46 4.80
C GLY A 104 4.10 18.19 5.79
N PRO A 105 3.92 16.92 6.20
CA PRO A 105 2.77 16.53 7.01
C PRO A 105 2.81 17.12 8.42
N CYS A 106 1.67 17.68 8.84
CA CYS A 106 1.43 18.14 10.20
C CYS A 106 1.56 17.00 11.22
N PRO A 107 1.71 17.28 12.53
CA PRO A 107 1.89 16.25 13.57
C PRO A 107 0.81 15.16 13.57
N ALA A 108 -0.47 15.53 13.43
CA ALA A 108 -1.58 14.58 13.39
C ALA A 108 -1.47 13.62 12.21
N CYS A 109 -1.24 14.14 11.00
CA CYS A 109 -1.03 13.36 9.79
C CYS A 109 0.22 12.46 9.88
N ARG A 110 1.33 12.94 10.47
CA ARG A 110 2.52 12.11 10.73
C ARG A 110 2.22 10.92 11.62
N ASN A 111 1.44 11.14 12.69
CA ASN A 111 1.05 10.09 13.62
C ASN A 111 0.11 9.07 12.96
N ALA A 112 -0.84 9.55 12.14
CA ALA A 112 -1.74 8.70 11.38
C ALA A 112 -0.98 7.79 10.41
N ALA A 113 -0.06 8.37 9.61
CA ALA A 113 0.78 7.60 8.69
C ALA A 113 1.66 6.56 9.40
N ARG A 114 2.24 6.91 10.56
CA ARG A 114 3.00 5.96 11.38
C ARG A 114 2.13 4.83 11.91
N SER A 115 0.91 5.14 12.35
CA SER A 115 -0.04 4.14 12.86
C SER A 115 -0.52 3.19 11.77
N ALA A 116 -0.84 3.73 10.59
CA ALA A 116 -1.20 2.93 9.41
C ALA A 116 -0.04 2.02 8.97
N MET A 117 1.19 2.54 8.93
CA MET A 117 2.39 1.75 8.64
C MET A 117 2.60 0.62 9.66
N ARG A 118 2.41 0.90 10.97
CA ARG A 118 2.47 -0.13 12.02
C ARG A 118 1.38 -1.19 11.85
N ARG A 119 0.15 -0.80 11.48
CA ARG A 119 -0.95 -1.72 11.18
C ARG A 119 -0.59 -2.66 10.02
N ARG A 120 -0.19 -2.12 8.87
CA ARG A 120 0.25 -2.91 7.70
C ARG A 120 1.42 -3.85 8.02
N ASN A 121 2.40 -3.39 8.81
CA ASN A 121 3.51 -4.23 9.23
C ASN A 121 3.04 -5.41 10.11
N ARG A 122 2.08 -5.18 11.02
CA ARG A 122 1.49 -6.25 11.84
C ARG A 122 0.70 -7.24 11.00
N GLU A 123 -0.13 -6.77 10.08
CA GLU A 123 -0.88 -7.62 9.15
C GLU A 123 0.06 -8.47 8.30
N ARG A 124 1.11 -7.87 7.74
CA ARG A 124 2.13 -8.60 6.97
C ARG A 124 2.85 -9.63 7.83
N ASP A 125 3.29 -9.27 9.04
CA ASP A 125 3.98 -10.20 9.93
C ASP A 125 3.06 -11.36 10.37
N ALA A 126 1.78 -11.07 10.62
CA ALA A 126 0.76 -12.09 10.91
C ALA A 126 0.58 -13.02 9.71
N ALA A 127 0.45 -12.49 8.49
CA ALA A 127 0.31 -13.30 7.28
C ALA A 127 1.53 -14.20 7.03
N LEU A 128 2.74 -13.70 7.26
CA LEU A 128 3.98 -14.50 7.10
C LEU A 128 4.13 -15.59 8.16
N GLY A 129 3.55 -15.39 9.35
CA GLY A 129 3.53 -16.37 10.45
C GLY A 129 2.27 -17.23 10.53
N ALA A 130 1.29 -17.05 9.64
CA ALA A 130 0.00 -17.74 9.70
C ALA A 130 0.09 -19.21 9.27
N VAL A 131 1.10 -19.57 8.47
CA VAL A 131 1.36 -20.93 7.99
C VAL A 131 2.65 -21.45 8.63
N TRP A 132 2.67 -22.72 9.04
CA TRP A 132 3.87 -23.39 9.52
C TRP A 132 4.38 -24.39 8.46
N PRO A 133 5.68 -24.38 8.10
CA PRO A 133 6.70 -23.44 8.54
C PRO A 133 6.46 -22.01 8.03
N PRO A 134 6.89 -20.98 8.76
CA PRO A 134 6.65 -19.59 8.38
C PRO A 134 7.37 -19.27 7.07
N ARG A 135 6.73 -18.48 6.21
CA ARG A 135 7.40 -17.96 5.02
C ARG A 135 8.38 -16.86 5.42
N LEU A 136 9.64 -17.00 5.02
CA LEU A 136 10.64 -15.96 5.18
C LEU A 136 10.80 -15.16 3.88
N PRO A 137 10.73 -13.81 3.92
CA PRO A 137 11.18 -12.99 2.82
C PRO A 137 12.61 -13.36 2.43
N GLU A 138 12.95 -13.23 1.14
CA GLU A 138 14.27 -13.58 0.60
C GLU A 138 15.43 -13.00 1.40
N GLN A 139 15.30 -11.73 1.84
CA GLN A 139 16.33 -11.10 2.65
C GLN A 139 16.48 -11.75 4.04
N GLU A 140 15.39 -12.18 4.67
CA GLU A 140 15.44 -12.88 5.95
C GLU A 140 16.05 -14.28 5.81
N GLN A 141 15.74 -14.99 4.71
CA GLN A 141 16.36 -16.27 4.37
C GLN A 141 17.88 -16.15 4.22
N LYS A 142 18.36 -15.17 3.44
CA LYS A 142 19.81 -14.90 3.26
C LYS A 142 20.52 -14.59 4.58
N ILE A 143 19.85 -13.84 5.47
CA ILE A 143 20.39 -13.50 6.79
C ILE A 143 20.45 -14.74 7.69
N LEU A 144 19.41 -15.59 7.65
CA LEU A 144 19.36 -16.85 8.38
C LEU A 144 20.46 -17.81 7.93
N GLU A 145 20.68 -17.97 6.63
CA GLU A 145 21.75 -18.80 6.07
C GLU A 145 23.13 -18.30 6.48
N ALA A 146 23.39 -17.00 6.40
CA ALA A 146 24.67 -16.43 6.82
C ALA A 146 24.90 -16.59 8.33
N PHE A 147 23.85 -16.46 9.14
CA PHE A 147 23.91 -16.72 10.57
C PHE A 147 24.19 -18.20 10.88
N ALA A 148 23.52 -19.12 10.17
CA ALA A 148 23.76 -20.56 10.29
C ALA A 148 25.17 -20.97 9.85
N ALA A 149 25.79 -20.23 8.93
CA ALA A 149 27.20 -20.37 8.56
C ALA A 149 28.18 -19.81 9.62
N GLY A 150 27.71 -19.43 10.81
CA GLY A 150 28.53 -18.95 11.92
C GLY A 150 28.96 -17.49 11.80
N MET A 151 28.43 -16.71 10.85
CA MET A 151 28.76 -15.29 10.74
C MET A 151 28.11 -14.48 11.88
N ASP A 152 28.90 -13.64 12.53
CA ASP A 152 28.35 -12.68 13.49
C ASP A 152 27.55 -11.56 12.80
N ARG A 153 26.80 -10.78 13.58
CA ARG A 153 25.94 -9.71 13.06
C ARG A 153 26.70 -8.62 12.29
N ALA A 154 27.97 -8.38 12.63
CA ALA A 154 28.80 -7.37 11.96
C ALA A 154 29.30 -7.89 10.61
N ALA A 155 29.72 -9.16 10.54
CA ALA A 155 30.12 -9.85 9.32
C ALA A 155 28.95 -9.96 8.34
N ILE A 156 27.77 -10.36 8.81
CA ILE A 156 26.53 -10.36 8.02
C ILE A 156 26.24 -8.95 7.48
N GLY A 157 26.37 -7.93 8.34
CA GLY A 157 26.17 -6.53 7.96
C GLY A 157 27.09 -6.09 6.82
N ARG A 158 28.39 -6.41 6.92
CA ARG A 158 29.36 -6.13 5.84
C ARG A 158 29.00 -6.88 4.56
N ARG A 159 28.68 -8.17 4.64
CA ARG A 159 28.35 -9.02 3.47
C ARG A 159 27.16 -8.48 2.67
N PHE A 160 26.10 -8.05 3.35
CA PHE A 160 24.87 -7.59 2.68
C PHE A 160 24.74 -6.06 2.62
N ARG A 161 25.80 -5.31 2.96
CA ARG A 161 25.79 -3.83 3.03
C ARG A 161 24.66 -3.29 3.93
N LEU A 162 24.43 -3.96 5.06
CA LEU A 162 23.42 -3.61 6.06
C LEU A 162 24.08 -3.06 7.33
N LYS A 163 23.40 -2.10 7.98
CA LYS A 163 23.78 -1.66 9.33
C LYS A 163 23.59 -2.82 10.32
N ARG A 164 24.47 -2.95 11.31
CA ARG A 164 24.39 -3.97 12.39
C ARG A 164 23.01 -4.01 13.06
N LYS A 165 22.40 -2.85 13.30
CA LYS A 165 21.04 -2.73 13.87
C LYS A 165 19.96 -3.32 12.96
N THR A 166 20.11 -3.21 11.65
CA THR A 166 19.21 -3.80 10.66
C THR A 166 19.31 -5.32 10.70
N VAL A 167 20.52 -5.89 10.76
CA VAL A 167 20.72 -7.34 10.91
C VAL A 167 20.07 -7.86 12.19
N ALA A 168 20.28 -7.18 13.32
CA ALA A 168 19.64 -7.54 14.59
C ALA A 168 18.10 -7.53 14.51
N THR A 169 17.54 -6.61 13.72
CA THR A 169 16.08 -6.52 13.49
C THR A 169 15.57 -7.70 12.66
N TYR A 170 16.30 -8.13 11.63
CA TYR A 170 15.97 -9.33 10.86
C TYR A 170 16.03 -10.59 11.73
N LEU A 171 17.12 -10.80 12.47
CA LEU A 171 17.25 -11.96 13.39
C LEU A 171 16.15 -11.97 14.46
N TYR A 172 15.76 -10.80 14.99
CA TYR A 172 14.60 -10.71 15.89
C TYR A 172 13.30 -11.17 15.23
N ARG A 173 13.02 -10.75 13.99
CA ARG A 173 11.81 -11.18 13.26
C ARG A 173 11.81 -12.67 12.99
N ILE A 174 12.94 -13.22 12.55
CA ILE A 174 13.07 -14.66 12.26
C ILE A 174 12.86 -15.47 13.55
N ARG A 175 13.51 -15.10 14.66
CA ARG A 175 13.30 -15.73 15.98
C ARG A 175 11.84 -15.69 16.42
N ARG A 176 11.19 -14.53 16.28
CA ARG A 176 9.78 -14.37 16.63
C ARG A 176 8.86 -15.27 15.79
N ARG A 177 9.15 -15.44 14.49
CA ARG A 177 8.37 -16.33 13.60
C ARG A 177 8.61 -17.80 13.90
N LEU A 178 9.84 -18.17 14.23
CA LEU A 178 10.22 -19.54 14.61
C LEU A 178 9.96 -19.87 16.09
N ARG A 179 9.45 -18.90 16.86
CA ARG A 179 9.11 -19.05 18.29
C ARG A 179 10.28 -19.60 19.12
N THR A 180 11.47 -19.09 18.84
CA THR A 180 12.72 -19.56 19.44
C THR A 180 13.58 -18.39 19.90
N ASP A 181 14.60 -18.66 20.70
CA ASP A 181 15.61 -17.70 21.08
C ASP A 181 16.76 -17.65 20.05
N GLU A 182 17.85 -16.95 20.35
CA GLU A 182 18.98 -16.86 19.41
C GLU A 182 19.84 -18.11 19.37
N ALA A 183 19.95 -18.83 20.49
CA ALA A 183 20.74 -20.05 20.60
C ALA A 183 20.07 -21.21 19.83
N GLY A 184 18.74 -21.33 19.92
CA GLY A 184 17.95 -22.33 19.22
C GLY A 184 17.59 -21.98 17.77
N LEU A 185 18.00 -20.80 17.27
CA LEU A 185 17.55 -20.29 15.97
C LEU A 185 17.87 -21.24 14.81
N VAL A 186 19.10 -21.75 14.75
CA VAL A 186 19.54 -22.65 13.67
C VAL A 186 18.81 -23.99 13.75
N ALA A 187 18.68 -24.57 14.95
CA ALA A 187 17.98 -25.83 15.16
C ALA A 187 16.48 -25.73 14.80
N ALA A 188 15.81 -24.64 15.22
CA ALA A 188 14.42 -24.39 14.88
C ALA A 188 14.21 -24.20 13.37
N ALA A 189 15.13 -23.50 12.70
CA ALA A 189 15.10 -23.32 11.25
C ALA A 189 15.29 -24.64 10.48
N GLN A 190 16.18 -25.52 10.95
CA GLN A 190 16.35 -26.87 10.39
C GLN A 190 15.11 -27.72 10.60
N ALA A 191 14.52 -27.71 11.80
CA ALA A 191 13.27 -28.42 12.11
C ALA A 191 12.08 -27.92 11.27
N ALA A 192 12.07 -26.64 10.93
CA ALA A 192 11.09 -26.02 10.05
C ALA A 192 11.38 -26.25 8.55
N GLY A 193 12.47 -26.93 8.18
CA GLY A 193 12.86 -27.15 6.79
C GLY A 193 13.31 -25.89 6.04
N LEU A 194 13.66 -24.82 6.76
CA LEU A 194 14.14 -23.55 6.18
C LEU A 194 15.66 -23.55 5.95
N LEU A 195 16.37 -24.47 6.60
CA LEU A 195 17.79 -24.72 6.40
C LEU A 195 17.99 -26.22 6.16
N PRO A 196 19.00 -26.62 5.38
CA PRO A 196 19.36 -28.02 5.27
C PRO A 196 19.74 -28.56 6.65
N ALA A 197 19.28 -29.77 6.96
CA ALA A 197 19.77 -30.49 8.13
C ALA A 197 21.29 -30.63 8.00
N ALA A 198 22.03 -30.34 9.08
CA ALA A 198 23.46 -30.61 9.11
C ALA A 198 23.65 -32.07 8.72
N ARG A 199 24.40 -32.34 7.64
CA ARG A 199 24.79 -33.71 7.30
C ARG A 199 25.50 -34.23 8.53
N ARG A 200 24.90 -35.21 9.22
CA ARG A 200 25.62 -35.99 10.20
C ARG A 200 26.65 -36.73 9.37
N GLU A 201 27.87 -36.21 9.31
CA GLU A 201 29.03 -36.98 8.87
C GLU A 201 29.20 -38.08 9.92
N PHE A 202 28.40 -39.13 9.78
CA PHE A 202 28.64 -40.37 10.48
C PHE A 202 29.95 -40.90 9.90
N GLY A 203 31.04 -40.65 10.62
CA GLY A 203 32.30 -41.33 10.42
C GLY A 203 32.05 -42.82 10.61
N GLU A 204 31.84 -43.51 9.50
CA GLU A 204 31.95 -44.95 9.40
C GLU A 204 33.45 -45.25 9.55
N ALA A 205 33.89 -45.38 10.81
CA ALA A 205 35.20 -45.90 11.14
C ALA A 205 35.19 -47.39 10.74
N ALA A 206 35.76 -47.68 9.57
CA ALA A 206 36.19 -49.01 9.17
C ALA A 206 37.51 -49.37 9.86
#